data_AF-A0A831M548-F1
#
_entry.id   AF-A0A831M548-F1
#
_cell.length_a   1.000
_cell.length_b   1.000
_cell.length_c   1.000
_cell.angle_alpha   90.00
_cell.angle_beta   90.00
_cell.angle_gamma   90.00
#
_symmetry.space_group_name_H-M   'P 1'
#
loop_
_entity.id
_entity.type
_entity.pdbx_description
1 polymer ?
#
loop_
_entity_poly.entity_id
_entity_poly.type
_entity_poly.pdbx_seq_one_letter_code
_entity_poly.pdbx_strand_id
1 'polypeptide(L)'
;MKSDATFDKLARRIEKFRDEMVDLQMRLCAIPALAPSSGGEGEAKKAEFLVDWLMANGFVDVTVVKAPDLDAPSGYRPNILAYYR
;
A
#
# COMPACT_ATOMS: atom_id res chain seq x y z
N MET A 1 18.47 -8.54 30.63
CA MET A 1 17.67 -7.31 30.36
C MET A 1 16.21 -7.76 30.35
N LYS A 2 15.36 -7.26 31.26
CA LYS A 2 13.92 -7.59 31.22
C LYS A 2 13.34 -6.89 30.00
N SER A 3 12.67 -7.64 29.13
CA SER A 3 11.93 -7.04 28.02
C SER A 3 10.84 -6.12 28.58
N ASP A 4 10.61 -5.02 27.90
CA ASP A 4 9.48 -4.15 28.19
C ASP A 4 8.19 -4.96 27.94
N ALA A 5 7.40 -5.18 28.99
CA ALA A 5 6.17 -5.99 28.92
C ALA A 5 5.17 -5.45 27.88
N THR A 6 5.20 -4.13 27.62
CA THR A 6 4.39 -3.49 26.58
C THR A 6 4.88 -3.89 25.20
N PHE A 7 6.19 -3.82 24.97
CA PHE A 7 6.81 -4.23 23.71
C PHE A 7 6.49 -5.69 23.39
N ASP A 8 6.68 -6.60 24.35
CA ASP A 8 6.42 -8.02 24.14
C ASP A 8 4.96 -8.32 23.77
N LYS A 9 4.02 -7.60 24.38
CA LYS A 9 2.60 -7.71 24.06
C LYS A 9 2.31 -7.24 22.64
N LEU A 10 2.89 -6.12 22.22
CA LEU A 10 2.72 -5.59 20.86
C LEU A 10 3.37 -6.49 19.82
N ALA A 11 4.61 -6.93 20.05
CA ALA A 11 5.33 -7.84 19.16
C ALA A 11 4.56 -9.15 18.92
N ARG A 12 4.04 -9.77 19.99
CA ARG A 12 3.19 -10.97 19.88
C ARG A 12 1.89 -10.72 19.11
N ARG A 13 1.33 -9.51 19.17
CA ARG A 13 0.14 -9.16 18.40
C ARG A 13 0.49 -8.96 16.92
N ILE A 14 1.61 -8.28 16.63
CA ILE A 14 2.10 -8.06 15.26
C ILE A 14 2.38 -9.40 14.56
N GLU A 15 3.01 -10.35 15.25
CA GLU A 15 3.32 -11.66 14.66
C GLU A 15 2.08 -12.41 14.17
N LYS A 16 0.91 -12.19 14.78
CA LYS A 16 -0.35 -12.80 14.33
C LYS A 16 -0.83 -12.29 12.97
N PHE A 17 -0.35 -11.14 12.51
CA PHE A 17 -0.68 -10.57 11.21
C PHE A 17 0.32 -10.95 10.11
N ARG A 18 1.31 -11.81 10.41
CA ARG A 18 2.37 -12.18 9.47
C ARG A 18 1.82 -12.68 8.14
N ASP A 19 0.89 -13.61 8.16
CA ASP A 19 0.39 -14.24 6.94
C ASP A 19 -0.39 -13.24 6.07
N GLU A 20 -1.24 -12.41 6.70
CA GLU A 20 -1.97 -11.34 6.00
C GLU A 20 -1.02 -10.27 5.42
N MET A 21 0.03 -9.90 6.17
CA MET A 21 1.05 -8.97 5.70
C MET A 21 1.80 -9.53 4.48
N VAL A 22 2.19 -10.80 4.52
CA VAL A 22 2.86 -11.47 3.40
C VAL A 22 1.92 -11.56 2.19
N ASP A 23 0.64 -11.90 2.37
CA ASP A 23 -0.35 -11.91 1.28
C ASP A 23 -0.46 -10.55 0.59
N LEU A 24 -0.64 -9.48 1.38
CA LEU A 24 -0.71 -8.12 0.83
C LEU A 24 0.57 -7.78 0.06
N GLN A 25 1.74 -8.07 0.63
CA GLN A 25 3.01 -7.79 -0.03
C GLN A 25 3.16 -8.58 -1.34
N MET A 26 2.78 -9.86 -1.36
CA MET A 26 2.82 -10.68 -2.58
C MET A 26 1.91 -10.09 -3.66
N ARG A 27 0.68 -9.70 -3.31
CA ARG A 27 -0.28 -9.11 -4.26
C ARG A 27 0.20 -7.76 -4.79
N LEU A 28 0.78 -6.92 -3.94
CA LEU A 28 1.39 -5.65 -4.37
C LEU A 28 2.62 -5.86 -5.28
N CYS A 29 3.45 -6.86 -5.00
CA CYS A 29 4.60 -7.20 -5.84
C CYS A 29 4.19 -7.80 -7.19
N ALA A 30 3.11 -8.57 -7.23
CA ALA A 30 2.58 -9.17 -8.45
C ALA A 30 2.07 -8.14 -9.46
N ILE A 31 1.74 -6.91 -9.01
CA ILE A 31 1.34 -5.80 -9.89
C ILE A 31 2.60 -4.99 -10.26
N PRO A 32 3.06 -5.01 -11.51
CA PRO A 32 4.19 -4.19 -11.93
C PRO A 32 3.85 -2.70 -11.79
N ALA A 33 4.79 -1.94 -11.24
CA ALA A 33 4.69 -0.49 -11.08
C ALA A 33 5.98 0.19 -11.56
N LEU A 34 6.50 -0.28 -12.70
CA LEU A 34 7.71 0.24 -13.30
C LEU A 34 7.41 1.50 -14.09
N ALA A 35 8.35 2.44 -14.08
CA ALA A 35 8.23 3.67 -14.84
C ALA A 35 8.23 3.39 -16.36
N PRO A 36 7.58 4.26 -17.16
CA PRO A 36 7.56 4.17 -18.62
C PRO A 36 8.96 4.20 -19.26
N SER A 37 9.88 4.97 -18.67
CA SER A 37 11.31 5.00 -19.05
C SER A 37 12.01 3.64 -18.90
N SER A 38 11.43 2.73 -18.12
CA SER A 38 11.91 1.35 -17.91
C SER A 38 11.01 0.30 -18.59
N GLY A 39 10.11 0.71 -19.50
CA GLY A 39 9.20 -0.17 -20.23
C GLY A 39 7.96 -0.62 -19.45
N GLY A 40 7.63 0.05 -18.33
CA GLY A 40 6.44 -0.24 -17.53
C GLY A 40 5.25 0.70 -17.78
N GLU A 41 4.11 0.40 -17.17
CA GLU A 41 2.87 1.19 -17.29
C GLU A 41 2.67 2.23 -16.16
N GLY A 42 3.63 2.35 -15.23
CA GLY A 42 3.52 3.19 -14.04
C GLY A 42 2.71 2.54 -12.90
N GLU A 43 2.45 3.31 -11.83
CA GLU A 43 1.93 2.77 -10.56
C GLU A 43 0.39 2.71 -10.48
N ALA A 44 -0.34 3.20 -11.47
CA ALA A 44 -1.79 3.42 -11.40
C ALA A 44 -2.59 2.16 -10.97
N LYS A 45 -2.36 1.03 -11.62
CA LYS A 45 -3.03 -0.25 -11.30
C LYS A 45 -2.74 -0.73 -9.88
N LYS A 46 -1.51 -0.53 -9.40
CA LYS A 46 -1.11 -0.89 -8.03
C LYS A 46 -1.79 0.01 -7.01
N ALA A 47 -1.89 1.30 -7.31
CA ALA A 47 -2.57 2.27 -6.47
C ALA A 47 -4.07 1.96 -6.34
N GLU A 48 -4.74 1.61 -7.44
CA GLU A 48 -6.16 1.18 -7.45
C GLU A 48 -6.37 -0.03 -6.53
N PHE A 49 -5.57 -1.08 -6.69
CA PHE A 49 -5.60 -2.24 -5.83
C PHE A 49 -5.43 -1.89 -4.33
N LEU A 50 -4.47 -1.02 -4.03
CA LEU A 50 -4.19 -0.63 -2.64
C LEU A 50 -5.34 0.19 -2.04
N VAL A 51 -5.98 1.06 -2.83
CA VAL A 51 -7.17 1.81 -2.40
C VAL A 51 -8.30 0.87 -2.02
N ASP A 52 -8.59 -0.14 -2.85
CA ASP A 52 -9.61 -1.15 -2.55
C ASP A 52 -9.28 -1.93 -1.28
N TRP A 53 -8.02 -2.34 -1.12
CA TRP A 53 -7.56 -3.03 0.08
C TRP A 53 -7.71 -2.14 1.32
N LEU A 54 -7.32 -0.86 1.27
CA LEU A 54 -7.43 0.08 2.39
C LEU A 54 -8.89 0.25 2.82
N MET A 55 -9.80 0.47 1.88
CA MET A 55 -11.24 0.60 2.15
C MET A 55 -11.81 -0.68 2.79
N ALA A 56 -11.39 -1.85 2.32
CA ALA A 56 -11.81 -3.13 2.88
C ALA A 56 -11.25 -3.39 4.30
N ASN A 57 -10.14 -2.73 4.69
CA ASN A 57 -9.46 -2.92 5.97
C ASN A 57 -9.70 -1.78 6.97
N GLY A 58 -10.80 -1.06 6.83
CA GLY A 58 -11.27 -0.09 7.83
C GLY A 58 -10.61 1.29 7.75
N PHE A 59 -9.84 1.57 6.70
CA PHE A 59 -9.44 2.94 6.41
C PHE A 59 -10.63 3.72 5.86
N VAL A 60 -10.67 5.00 6.20
CA VAL A 60 -11.71 5.94 5.83
C VAL A 60 -11.10 7.16 5.14
N ASP A 61 -11.96 7.96 4.52
CA ASP A 61 -11.58 9.21 3.85
C ASP A 61 -10.43 9.00 2.84
N VAL A 62 -10.44 7.85 2.14
CA VAL A 62 -9.40 7.46 1.19
C VAL A 62 -9.50 8.31 -0.07
N THR A 63 -8.45 9.07 -0.37
CA THR A 63 -8.39 10.01 -1.51
C THR A 63 -7.16 9.73 -2.36
N VAL A 64 -7.33 9.67 -3.68
CA VAL A 64 -6.22 9.60 -4.63
C VAL A 64 -5.95 10.99 -5.21
N VAL A 65 -4.81 11.58 -4.86
CA VAL A 65 -4.30 12.81 -5.45
C VAL A 65 -3.55 12.46 -6.74
N LYS A 66 -4.05 12.94 -7.87
CA LYS A 66 -3.47 12.70 -9.20
C LYS A 66 -2.51 13.84 -9.55
N ALA A 67 -1.21 13.63 -9.34
CA ALA A 67 -0.20 14.58 -9.77
C ALA A 67 0.03 14.46 -11.28
N PRO A 68 -0.19 15.50 -12.11
CA PRO A 68 -0.05 15.40 -13.56
C PRO A 68 1.35 14.94 -13.99
N ASP A 69 1.41 13.98 -14.90
CA ASP A 69 2.66 13.47 -15.50
C ASP A 69 2.35 12.96 -16.91
N LEU A 70 2.84 13.66 -17.93
CA LEU A 70 2.62 13.30 -19.34
C LEU A 70 3.41 12.07 -19.78
N ASP A 71 4.48 11.72 -19.05
CA ASP A 71 5.28 10.53 -19.37
C ASP A 71 4.59 9.27 -18.84
N ALA A 72 3.71 9.39 -17.84
CA ALA A 72 2.89 8.30 -17.34
C ALA A 72 1.74 7.96 -18.33
N PRO A 73 1.52 6.69 -18.70
CA PRO A 73 0.39 6.28 -19.54
C PRO A 73 -0.98 6.68 -19.00
N SER A 74 -1.12 6.76 -17.67
CA SER A 74 -2.32 7.25 -16.98
C SER A 74 -2.49 8.77 -17.05
N GLY A 75 -1.48 9.51 -17.49
CA GLY A 75 -1.44 10.98 -17.45
C GLY A 75 -1.20 11.59 -16.06
N TYR A 76 -0.94 10.75 -15.05
CA TYR A 76 -0.69 11.18 -13.67
C TYR A 76 0.05 10.13 -12.84
N ARG A 77 0.68 10.60 -11.76
CA ARG A 77 1.21 9.79 -10.65
C ARG A 77 0.23 9.77 -9.46
N PRO A 78 -0.22 8.60 -9.01
CA PRO A 78 -1.13 8.50 -7.87
C PRO A 78 -0.40 8.72 -6.55
N ASN A 79 -0.99 9.52 -5.67
CA ASN A 79 -0.65 9.57 -4.25
C ASN A 79 -1.91 9.24 -3.45
N ILE A 80 -1.79 8.37 -2.44
CA ILE A 80 -2.95 7.92 -1.65
C ILE A 80 -2.89 8.56 -0.27
N LEU A 81 -3.96 9.26 0.10
CA LEU A 81 -4.23 9.70 1.46
C LEU A 81 -5.29 8.76 2.04
N ALA A 82 -5.04 8.21 3.23
CA ALA A 82 -5.97 7.34 3.93
C ALA A 82 -5.89 7.59 5.43
N TYR A 83 -7.04 7.58 6.09
CA TYR A 83 -7.16 7.84 7.52
C TYR A 83 -7.65 6.58 8.25
N TYR A 84 -7.17 6.36 9.46
CA TYR A 84 -7.64 5.28 10.34
C TYR A 84 -8.08 5.92 11.66
N ARG A 85 -9.35 5.78 12.01
CA ARG A 85 -9.97 6.43 13.18
C ARG A 85 -10.90 5.49 13.92
#